data_AF-A0A1C3K2A7-F1
#
_entry.id   AF-A0A1C3K2A7-F1
#
_cell.length_a   1.000
_cell.length_b   1.000
_cell.length_c   1.000
_cell.angle_alpha   90.00
_cell.angle_beta   90.00
_cell.angle_gamma   90.00
#
_symmetry.space_group_name_H-M   'P 1'
#
loop_
_entity.id
_entity.type
_entity.pdbx_description
1 polymer ?
#
loop_
_entity_poly.entity_id
_entity_poly.type
_entity_poly.pdbx_seq_one_letter_code
_entity_poly.pdbx_strand_id
1 'polypeptide(L)' 'MYGGQAILAGGIIVRQRGTRFHPGTNVGVGKDHTLYALTDGHVKFGVKGKLSKQTVSVLAAE' A
#
# COMPACT_ATOMS: atom_id res chain seq x y z
N MET A 1 5.39 1.70 -8.83
CA MET A 1 6.31 0.81 -8.10
C MET A 1 5.83 -0.63 -8.28
N TYR A 2 6.64 -1.49 -8.88
CA TYR A 2 6.37 -2.92 -8.95
C TYR A 2 6.57 -3.54 -7.56
N GLY A 3 5.85 -4.61 -7.22
CA GLY A 3 5.90 -5.22 -5.88
C GLY A 3 7.32 -5.65 -5.50
N GLY A 4 7.73 -5.37 -4.26
CA GLY A 4 9.06 -5.63 -3.72
C GLY A 4 9.97 -4.41 -3.63
N GLN A 5 9.48 -3.21 -3.94
CA GLN A 5 10.29 -1.99 -3.84
C GLN A 5 10.38 -1.50 -2.39
N ALA A 6 11.60 -1.15 -1.95
CA ALA A 6 11.82 -0.46 -0.69
C ALA A 6 11.17 0.93 -0.74
N ILE A 7 10.45 1.29 0.31
CA ILE A 7 9.81 2.57 0.47
C ILE A 7 10.08 3.10 1.88
N LEU A 8 10.29 4.40 1.97
CA LEU A 8 10.42 5.09 3.25
C LEU A 8 9.05 5.45 3.81
N ALA A 9 8.97 5.66 5.12
CA ALA A 9 7.80 6.21 5.79
C ALA A 9 7.38 7.54 5.13
N GLY A 10 6.07 7.70 4.88
CA GLY A 10 5.50 8.84 4.16
C GLY A 10 5.60 8.77 2.63
N GLY A 11 6.31 7.78 2.08
CA GLY A 11 6.43 7.58 0.63
C GLY A 11 5.09 7.24 -0.02
N ILE A 12 4.83 7.79 -1.21
CA ILE A 12 3.62 7.50 -1.98
C ILE A 12 3.78 6.15 -2.70
N ILE A 13 2.86 5.22 -2.46
CA ILE A 13 2.87 3.88 -3.05
C ILE A 13 2.04 3.85 -4.34
N VAL A 14 0.79 4.33 -4.28
CA VAL A 14 -0.15 4.36 -5.40
C VAL A 14 -0.99 5.64 -5.36
N ARG A 15 -1.02 6.37 -6.48
CA ARG A 15 -2.04 7.38 -6.75
C ARG A 15 -3.17 6.78 -7.57
N GLN A 16 -4.39 6.93 -7.11
CA GLN A 16 -5.56 6.34 -7.76
C GLN A 16 -6.76 7.26 -7.68
N ARG A 17 -7.68 7.14 -8.65
CA ARG A 17 -9.04 7.68 -8.55
C ARG A 17 -9.96 6.55 -8.08
N GLY A 18 -10.58 6.74 -6.92
CA GLY A 18 -11.34 5.68 -6.24
C GLY A 18 -10.45 4.63 -5.58
N THR A 19 -11.04 3.55 -5.05
CA THR A 19 -10.34 2.53 -4.27
C THR A 19 -10.16 1.23 -5.06
N ARG A 20 -9.33 1.23 -6.11
CA ARG A 20 -8.92 -0.02 -6.79
C ARG A 20 -8.06 -0.86 -5.85
N PHE A 21 -7.08 -0.21 -5.24
CA PHE A 21 -6.23 -0.77 -4.22
C PHE A 21 -6.69 -0.29 -2.84
N HIS A 22 -6.77 -1.22 -1.91
CA HIS A 22 -7.14 -0.95 -0.53
C HIS A 22 -5.88 -0.92 0.35
N PRO A 23 -5.85 -0.07 1.38
CA PRO A 23 -4.77 -0.07 2.36
C PRO A 23 -4.78 -1.39 3.14
N GLY A 24 -3.61 -1.99 3.28
CA GLY A 24 -3.35 -3.13 4.15
C GLY A 24 -2.44 -2.71 5.31
N THR A 25 -1.56 -3.62 5.74
CA THR A 25 -0.67 -3.37 6.88
C THR A 25 0.31 -2.24 6.57
N ASN A 26 0.47 -1.29 7.49
CA ASN A 26 1.40 -0.15 7.39
C ASN A 26 1.20 0.76 6.17
N VAL A 27 -0.04 0.85 5.66
CA VAL A 27 -0.39 1.73 4.54
C VAL A 27 -1.53 2.64 4.95
N GLY A 28 -1.34 3.94 4.78
CA GLY A 28 -2.37 4.97 4.96
C GLY A 28 -3.07 5.30 3.65
N VAL A 29 -4.24 5.94 3.75
CA VAL A 29 -5.01 6.46 2.62
C VAL A 29 -5.23 7.97 2.78
N GLY A 30 -4.93 8.74 1.74
CA GLY A 30 -5.15 10.17 1.67
C GLY A 30 -6.58 10.53 1.28
N LYS A 31 -6.94 11.81 1.38
CA LYS A 31 -8.26 12.34 1.00
C LYS A 31 -8.64 12.06 -0.46
N ASP A 32 -7.65 12.01 -1.34
CA ASP A 32 -7.79 11.70 -2.76
C ASP A 32 -7.68 10.19 -3.07
N HIS A 33 -7.73 9.32 -2.04
CA HIS A 33 -7.49 7.88 -2.12
C HIS A 33 -6.06 7.46 -2.46
N THR A 34 -5.10 8.38 -2.41
CA THR A 34 -3.67 8.04 -2.56
C THR A 34 -3.21 7.16 -1.40
N LEU A 35 -2.54 6.05 -1.70
CA LEU A 35 -1.95 5.15 -0.71
C LEU A 35 -0.50 5.54 -0.44
N TYR A 36 -0.13 5.62 0.84
CA TYR A 36 1.21 5.99 1.30
C TYR A 36 1.70 5.05 2.41
N ALA A 37 3.01 4.91 2.55
CA ALA A 37 3.64 4.09 3.56
C ALA A 37 3.61 4.78 4.94
N LEU A 38 3.25 4.04 5.99
CA LEU A 38 3.31 4.52 7.37
C LEU A 38 4.67 4.22 8.03
N THR A 39 5.39 3.23 7.51
CA THR A 39 6.69 2.78 8.00
C THR A 39 7.63 2.51 6.83
N ASP A 40 8.92 2.54 7.10
CA ASP A 40 9.95 2.09 6.16
C ASP A 40 9.87 0.57 5.96
N GLY A 41 10.08 0.10 4.73
CA GLY A 41 10.03 -1.32 4.43
C GLY A 41 9.78 -1.60 2.95
N HIS A 42 9.24 -2.78 2.65
CA HIS A 42 9.01 -3.23 1.28
C HIS A 42 7.52 -3.29 0.93
N VAL A 43 7.16 -2.72 -0.21
CA VAL A 43 5.77 -2.73 -0.71
C VAL A 43 5.41 -4.11 -1.23
N LYS A 44 4.33 -4.69 -0.68
CA LYS A 44 3.74 -5.95 -1.10
C LYS A 44 2.31 -5.76 -1.58
N PHE A 45 2.04 -6.16 -2.81
CA PHE A 45 0.70 -6.25 -3.35
C PHE A 45 0.15 -7.65 -3.12
N GLY A 46 -1.11 -7.75 -2.73
CA GLY A 46 -1.79 -9.01 -2.51
C GLY A 46 -3.28 -8.90 -2.75
N VAL A 47 -3.92 -10.06 -2.82
CA VAL A 47 -5.38 -10.16 -2.91
C VAL A 47 -5.87 -10.72 -1.59
N LYS A 48 -6.80 -10.03 -0.91
CA LYS A 48 -7.35 -10.46 0.38
C LYS A 48 -8.87 -10.40 0.41
N GLY A 49 -9.45 -11.26 1.24
CA GLY A 49 -10.89 -11.33 1.52
C GLY A 49 -11.70 -12.17 0.53
N LYS A 50 -12.95 -12.48 0.89
CA LYS A 50 -13.90 -13.27 0.06
C LYS A 50 -14.21 -12.63 -1.30
N LEU A 51 -14.01 -11.32 -1.44
CA LEU A 51 -14.29 -10.54 -2.65
C LEU A 51 -13.04 -10.32 -3.51
N SER A 52 -11.93 -11.00 -3.21
CA SER A 52 -10.66 -10.88 -3.95
C SER A 52 -10.22 -9.42 -4.16
N LYS A 53 -10.27 -8.61 -3.09
CA LYS A 53 -9.90 -7.20 -3.17
C LYS A 53 -8.38 -7.05 -3.23
N GLN A 54 -7.92 -6.23 -4.18
CA GLN A 54 -6.50 -5.86 -4.26
C GLN A 54 -6.12 -4.97 -3.07
N THR A 55 -5.11 -5.39 -2.33
CA THR A 55 -4.63 -4.76 -1.10
C THR A 55 -3.14 -4.51 -1.19
N VAL A 56 -2.68 -3.39 -0.63
CA VAL A 56 -1.26 -2.99 -0.61
C VAL A 56 -0.80 -2.94 0.83
N SER A 57 0.29 -3.61 1.16
CA SER A 57 0.86 -3.62 2.52
C SER A 57 2.35 -3.31 2.47
N VAL A 58 2.88 -2.66 3.49
CA VAL A 58 4.32 -2.49 3.67
C VAL A 58 4.80 -3.47 4.73
N LEU A 59 5.72 -4.36 4.34
CA LEU A 59 6.43 -5.24 5.25
C LEU A 59 7.61 -4.45 5.80
N ALA A 60 7.57 -4.12 7.09
CA ALA A 60 8.70 -3.46 7.75
C ALA A 60 9.95 -4.33 7.60
N ALA A 61 11.05 -3.71 7.15
CA ALA A 61 12.36 -4.33 7.27
C ALA A 61 12.91 -3.89 8.62
N GLU A 62 13.18 -4.85 9.50
CA GLU A 62 13.87 -4.62 10.77
C GLU A 62 15.32 -4.19 10.53
#